data_AF-A0A821WNR5-F1
#
_entry.id   AF-A0A821WNR5-F1
#
_cell.length_a   1.000
_cell.length_b   1.000
_cell.length_c   1.000
_cell.angle_alpha   90.00
_cell.angle_beta   90.00
_cell.angle_gamma   90.00
#
_symmetry.space_group_name_H-M   'P 1'
#
loop_
_entity.id
_entity.type
_entity.pdbx_description
1 polymer ?
#
loop_
_entity_poly.entity_id
_entity_poly.type
_entity_poly.pdbx_seq_one_letter_code
_entity_poly.pdbx_strand_id
1 'polypeptide(L)'
;MYQKKKSDEGDIARTFYRAGGINEKKLEKMKKKQKSQFISLLGFISTTTNIEIAKGYARKQQISKGSTRVLFEISIKPKEPCTAFAYIDGISFHPEEEEVLFSMGSAFVVDDIVDPPDGENFHTIKLIASEIDKTLIDDIRTKVEDCSPSGRAVLLAQCLIELGEYRAARKYLNSLLTQSYDGGILMNDPNLATIHSCLGTTYARQGLHGDALKAYKQALNAQARLEYSNNNALSNIHNNIGLAYVGLGHLDEAEKTLEKAVRIQQRELNSNQQHLASIYGNIGYVHYKKRNYNNALEAFGKAEKIYKQSSSKIAHDELEQSLMKAEYLTNYGHLLSTCKPLADAQDRYSDALKLYKSILPDGDPKLMQTHINIMLAYARNGNFKEVTNWFEDSTVQKLIEKQEINMFELNSSVTQADLAFLHKLVGACYAMQSSFGQAIHLWTGTKVFKPQRHIDQYQYREALDFYKHALEVQTLNLTSDHPGIKKICYAIGDIYCKLDKLSNAMEKYDVAENNSSNEDSENVAQQEKMNSEDSIEIFIARISMHRHLAELYGKKQAYEEAISEMDKSINLLKEELPSSTFE
;
A
#
# COMPACT_ATOMS: atom_id res chain seq x y z
N MET A 1 23.44 34.89 -5.65
CA MET A 1 23.71 36.26 -6.12
C MET A 1 23.91 36.30 -7.65
N TYR A 2 22.96 35.75 -8.43
CA TYR A 2 22.93 35.87 -9.92
C TYR A 2 21.49 35.82 -10.50
N GLN A 3 20.45 35.89 -9.67
CA GLN A 3 19.04 35.90 -10.12
C GLN A 3 18.53 37.31 -10.50
N LYS A 4 19.35 38.36 -10.36
CA LYS A 4 18.85 39.75 -10.36
C LYS A 4 19.35 40.65 -11.49
N LYS A 5 20.01 40.11 -12.53
CA LYS A 5 20.62 40.95 -13.59
C LYS A 5 20.04 40.82 -15.00
N LYS A 6 18.96 40.06 -15.22
CA LYS A 6 18.22 40.04 -16.50
C LYS A 6 16.72 39.79 -16.31
N SER A 7 16.08 40.53 -15.40
CA SER A 7 14.61 40.58 -15.30
C SER A 7 13.95 41.42 -16.40
N ASP A 8 14.72 41.96 -17.35
CA ASP A 8 14.25 42.94 -18.33
C ASP A 8 14.14 42.38 -19.77
N GLU A 9 14.46 41.10 -19.97
CA GLU A 9 14.16 40.36 -21.21
C GLU A 9 13.00 39.40 -20.90
N GLY A 10 11.83 39.64 -21.52
CA GLY A 10 10.52 39.11 -21.12
C GLY A 10 10.34 37.59 -21.04
N ASP A 11 9.09 37.19 -20.75
CA ASP A 11 8.50 35.85 -20.53
C ASP A 11 8.91 34.71 -21.51
N ILE A 12 10.21 34.46 -21.71
CA ILE A 12 10.71 33.43 -22.63
C ILE A 12 11.14 32.25 -21.78
N ALA A 13 10.44 31.12 -21.93
CA ALA A 13 10.90 29.83 -21.41
C ALA A 13 12.31 29.54 -21.95
N ARG A 14 13.26 29.25 -21.06
CA ARG A 14 14.64 28.96 -21.44
C ARG A 14 14.91 27.48 -21.33
N THR A 15 15.63 26.94 -22.31
CA THR A 15 16.02 25.53 -22.36
C THR A 15 17.54 25.42 -22.40
N PHE A 16 18.09 24.57 -21.54
CA PHE A 16 19.52 24.27 -21.44
C PHE A 16 19.77 22.81 -21.78
N TYR A 17 20.92 22.52 -22.36
CA TYR A 17 21.23 21.18 -22.86
C TYR A 17 22.50 20.64 -22.23
N ARG A 18 22.52 19.33 -21.97
CA ARG A 18 23.71 18.61 -21.49
C ARG A 18 23.76 17.19 -21.99
N ALA A 19 24.92 16.80 -22.50
CA ALA A 19 25.22 15.40 -22.80
C ALA A 19 25.56 14.62 -21.52
N GLY A 20 25.15 13.35 -21.46
CA GLY A 20 25.51 12.47 -20.36
C GLY A 20 25.29 11.00 -20.68
N GLY A 21 25.45 10.17 -19.64
CA GLY A 21 25.17 8.74 -19.70
C GLY A 21 24.28 8.32 -18.53
N ILE A 22 23.41 7.35 -18.77
CA ILE A 22 22.56 6.76 -17.74
C ILE A 22 22.55 5.24 -17.85
N ASN A 23 22.48 4.54 -16.72
CA ASN A 23 22.33 3.08 -16.73
C ASN A 23 21.02 2.67 -17.43
N GLU A 24 21.08 1.69 -18.34
CA GLU A 24 19.93 1.25 -19.14
C GLU A 24 18.77 0.76 -18.27
N LYS A 25 19.05 -0.01 -17.20
CA LYS A 25 18.01 -0.48 -16.28
C LYS A 25 17.34 0.69 -15.54
N LYS A 26 18.12 1.74 -15.24
CA LYS A 26 17.59 2.96 -14.63
C LYS A 26 16.71 3.73 -15.62
N LEU A 27 17.13 3.86 -16.88
CA LEU A 27 16.34 4.52 -17.92
C LEU A 27 15.01 3.80 -18.17
N GLU A 28 15.05 2.47 -18.29
CA GLU A 28 13.85 1.64 -18.42
C GLU A 28 12.91 1.77 -17.22
N LYS A 29 13.46 1.90 -16.01
CA LYS A 29 12.66 2.21 -14.81
C LYS A 29 12.04 3.60 -14.89
N MET A 30 12.78 4.59 -15.39
CA MET A 30 12.29 5.96 -15.51
C MET A 30 11.17 6.08 -16.55
N LYS A 31 11.30 5.44 -17.71
CA LYS A 31 10.25 5.39 -18.74
C LYS A 31 8.92 4.83 -18.22
N LYS A 32 8.95 3.94 -17.23
CA LYS A 32 7.75 3.28 -16.69
C LYS A 32 6.94 4.12 -15.70
N LYS A 33 7.54 5.06 -14.96
CA LYS A 33 6.83 5.82 -13.92
C LYS A 33 6.63 7.31 -14.28
N GLN A 34 6.30 7.64 -15.53
CA GLN A 34 6.33 8.99 -16.15
C GLN A 34 5.88 10.22 -15.31
N LYS A 35 5.26 10.09 -14.13
CA LYS A 35 4.88 11.21 -13.24
C LYS A 35 5.74 11.28 -11.98
N SER A 36 6.11 12.51 -11.59
CA SER A 36 6.73 12.87 -10.30
C SER A 36 8.10 12.25 -10.01
N GLN A 37 8.89 11.93 -11.04
CA GLN A 37 10.27 11.51 -10.86
C GLN A 37 11.21 12.71 -10.78
N PHE A 38 12.24 12.58 -9.95
CA PHE A 38 13.32 13.55 -9.88
C PHE A 38 14.64 12.90 -10.29
N ILE A 39 15.44 13.63 -11.06
CA ILE A 39 16.83 13.28 -11.30
C ILE A 39 17.73 14.32 -10.62
N SER A 40 18.58 13.87 -9.71
CA SER A 40 19.72 14.67 -9.26
C SER A 40 20.93 14.31 -10.09
N LEU A 41 21.58 15.32 -10.64
CA LEU A 41 22.86 15.17 -11.33
C LEU A 41 23.96 15.60 -10.34
N LEU A 42 24.87 14.68 -10.02
CA LEU A 42 25.91 14.90 -9.03
C LEU A 42 27.02 15.81 -9.59
N GLY A 43 27.45 16.80 -8.79
CA GLY A 43 28.50 17.75 -9.14
C GLY A 43 27.98 19.03 -9.80
N PHE A 44 28.91 19.87 -10.29
CA PHE A 44 28.58 21.02 -11.10
C PHE A 44 28.08 20.56 -12.47
N ILE A 45 26.94 21.10 -12.87
CA ILE A 45 26.29 20.71 -14.12
C ILE A 45 26.58 21.81 -15.14
N SER A 46 27.61 21.60 -15.94
CA SER A 46 27.89 22.38 -17.14
C SER A 46 26.83 22.07 -18.21
N THR A 47 26.16 23.10 -18.68
CA THR A 47 25.08 23.07 -19.65
C THR A 47 25.27 24.18 -20.67
N THR A 48 24.63 24.07 -21.82
CA THR A 48 24.72 25.06 -22.90
C THR A 48 23.34 25.47 -23.38
N THR A 49 23.20 26.70 -23.86
CA THR A 49 22.00 27.13 -24.61
C THR A 49 21.99 26.62 -26.05
N ASN A 50 23.13 26.12 -26.56
CA ASN A 50 23.29 25.65 -27.93
C ASN A 50 23.09 24.13 -28.03
N ILE A 51 21.94 23.72 -28.58
CA ILE A 51 21.58 22.30 -28.72
C ILE A 51 22.56 21.51 -29.59
N GLU A 52 23.12 22.11 -30.65
CA GLU A 52 23.99 21.36 -31.59
C GLU A 52 25.34 21.02 -30.97
N ILE A 53 25.85 21.89 -30.10
CA ILE A 53 27.04 21.61 -29.29
C ILE A 53 26.76 20.43 -28.35
N ALA A 54 25.65 20.47 -27.62
CA ALA A 54 25.26 19.40 -26.70
C ALA A 54 25.01 18.06 -27.42
N LYS A 55 24.35 18.05 -28.59
CA LYS A 55 24.20 16.86 -29.44
C LYS A 55 25.56 16.32 -29.89
N GLY A 56 26.48 17.21 -30.28
CA GLY A 56 27.86 16.84 -30.63
C GLY A 56 28.55 16.07 -29.51
N TYR A 57 28.42 16.54 -28.27
CA TYR A 57 28.92 15.83 -27.09
C TYR A 57 28.17 14.52 -26.83
N ALA A 58 26.85 14.50 -26.94
CA ALA A 58 26.04 13.30 -26.70
C ALA A 58 26.44 12.17 -27.65
N ARG A 59 26.60 12.45 -28.95
CA ARG A 59 27.01 11.46 -29.95
C ARG A 59 28.37 10.84 -29.65
N LYS A 60 29.30 11.64 -29.13
CA LYS A 60 30.70 11.26 -28.84
C LYS A 60 30.93 10.76 -27.42
N GLN A 61 29.92 10.82 -26.55
CA GLN A 61 30.05 10.46 -25.14
C GLN A 61 30.56 9.03 -24.97
N GLN A 62 31.62 8.87 -24.16
CA GLN A 62 32.07 7.57 -23.70
C GLN A 62 31.13 7.07 -22.60
N ILE A 63 30.55 5.90 -22.80
CA ILE A 63 29.59 5.28 -21.88
C ILE A 63 30.14 3.97 -21.33
N SER A 64 29.89 3.73 -20.04
CA SER A 64 30.24 2.47 -19.39
C SER A 64 29.31 1.34 -19.85
N LYS A 65 29.77 0.08 -19.73
CA LYS A 65 28.99 -1.10 -20.11
C LYS A 65 27.65 -1.14 -19.34
N GLY A 66 26.53 -1.26 -20.07
CA GLY A 66 25.17 -1.23 -19.52
C GLY A 66 24.61 0.17 -19.25
N SER A 67 25.22 1.19 -19.84
CA SER A 67 24.70 2.56 -19.86
C SER A 67 24.43 3.00 -21.30
N THR A 68 23.44 3.86 -21.49
CA THR A 68 23.11 4.48 -22.77
C THR A 68 23.40 5.98 -22.75
N ARG A 69 23.53 6.58 -23.94
CA ARG A 69 23.76 8.00 -24.13
C ARG A 69 22.46 8.76 -23.95
N VAL A 70 22.56 9.92 -23.30
CA VAL A 70 21.41 10.79 -23.09
C VAL A 70 21.76 12.25 -23.35
N LEU A 71 20.80 12.96 -23.93
CA LEU A 71 20.75 14.42 -23.96
C LEU A 71 19.73 14.87 -22.92
N PHE A 72 20.17 15.59 -21.90
CA PHE A 72 19.29 16.26 -20.96
C PHE A 72 18.86 17.59 -21.56
N GLU A 73 17.56 17.79 -21.67
CA GLU A 73 16.91 19.03 -22.10
C GLU A 73 16.22 19.64 -20.88
N ILE A 74 16.75 20.73 -20.35
CA ILE A 74 16.36 21.31 -19.06
C ILE A 74 15.61 22.62 -19.31
N SER A 75 14.29 22.60 -19.12
CA SER A 75 13.42 23.76 -19.25
C SER A 75 13.26 24.50 -17.92
N ILE A 76 13.38 25.83 -17.98
CA ILE A 76 13.05 26.75 -16.89
C ILE A 76 11.73 27.42 -17.20
N LYS A 77 10.76 27.27 -16.29
CA LYS A 77 9.48 27.95 -16.38
C LYS A 77 9.58 29.33 -15.73
N PRO A 78 9.33 30.44 -16.46
CA PRO A 78 9.59 31.80 -15.96
C PRO A 78 8.81 32.20 -14.70
N LYS A 79 7.65 31.57 -14.46
CA LYS A 79 6.74 31.89 -13.34
C LYS A 79 6.89 30.95 -12.13
N GLU A 80 7.73 29.93 -12.23
CA GLU A 80 7.98 28.99 -11.14
C GLU A 80 9.37 29.26 -10.56
N PRO A 81 9.53 29.22 -9.22
CA PRO A 81 10.87 29.25 -8.64
C PRO A 81 11.68 28.06 -9.16
N CYS A 82 12.97 28.28 -9.44
CA CYS A 82 13.83 27.29 -10.08
C CYS A 82 15.18 27.13 -9.37
N THR A 83 15.82 26.00 -9.64
CA THR A 83 17.16 25.69 -9.12
C THR A 83 18.18 26.76 -9.56
N ALA A 84 19.05 27.18 -8.64
CA ALA A 84 20.02 28.24 -8.91
C ALA A 84 21.05 27.85 -10.00
N PHE A 85 21.28 28.77 -10.94
CA PHE A 85 22.28 28.66 -12.00
C PHE A 85 23.00 29.99 -12.26
N ALA A 86 24.14 29.94 -12.95
CA ALA A 86 24.92 31.10 -13.35
C ALA A 86 25.52 30.90 -14.75
N TYR A 87 25.58 31.97 -15.52
CA TYR A 87 26.33 32.03 -16.78
C TYR A 87 27.82 32.16 -16.47
N ILE A 88 28.67 31.41 -17.17
CA ILE A 88 30.11 31.58 -17.12
C ILE A 88 30.58 32.35 -18.35
N ASP A 89 30.91 33.63 -18.18
CA ASP A 89 31.49 34.42 -19.27
C ASP A 89 33.00 34.14 -19.36
N GLY A 90 33.48 33.79 -20.56
CA GLY A 90 34.92 33.75 -20.88
C GLY A 90 35.70 32.50 -20.48
N ILE A 91 35.04 31.40 -20.08
CA ILE A 91 35.69 30.13 -19.69
C ILE A 91 35.12 28.91 -20.47
N SER A 92 34.44 29.13 -21.60
CA SER A 92 33.93 28.01 -22.40
C SER A 92 35.01 27.41 -23.32
N PHE A 93 34.97 26.09 -23.50
CA PHE A 93 35.81 25.38 -24.48
C PHE A 93 35.44 25.75 -25.93
N HIS A 94 34.18 26.10 -26.18
CA HIS A 94 33.70 26.57 -27.47
C HIS A 94 33.48 28.10 -27.45
N PRO A 95 34.11 28.87 -28.36
CA PRO A 95 33.99 30.34 -28.37
C PRO A 95 32.56 30.86 -28.57
N GLU A 96 31.69 30.04 -29.17
CA GLU A 96 30.28 30.34 -29.46
C GLU A 96 29.31 29.70 -28.46
N GLU A 97 29.82 29.06 -27.40
CA GLU A 97 29.01 28.40 -26.38
C GLU A 97 28.81 29.33 -25.17
N GLU A 98 27.54 29.65 -24.91
CA GLU A 98 27.14 30.23 -23.63
C GLU A 98 26.99 29.13 -22.59
N GLU A 99 28.04 28.95 -21.78
CA GLU A 99 28.05 27.94 -20.73
C GLU A 99 27.27 28.40 -19.50
N VAL A 100 26.46 27.50 -18.97
CA VAL A 100 25.62 27.71 -17.79
C VAL A 100 25.88 26.61 -16.77
N LEU A 101 26.17 27.01 -15.54
CA LEU A 101 26.36 26.12 -14.40
C LEU A 101 25.14 26.12 -13.49
N PHE A 102 24.57 24.94 -13.27
CA PHE A 102 23.67 24.73 -12.15
C PHE A 102 24.44 24.40 -10.86
N SER A 103 23.84 24.75 -9.72
CA SER A 103 24.40 24.48 -8.39
C SER A 103 24.65 22.99 -8.15
N MET A 104 25.62 22.65 -7.29
CA MET A 104 25.87 21.24 -6.95
C MET A 104 24.66 20.61 -6.23
N GLY A 105 24.30 19.41 -6.68
CA GLY A 105 23.17 18.66 -6.12
C GLY A 105 21.80 19.14 -6.63
N SER A 106 21.79 19.95 -7.69
CA SER A 106 20.57 20.32 -8.41
C SER A 106 19.76 19.08 -8.78
N ALA A 107 18.46 19.12 -8.52
CA ALA A 107 17.53 18.07 -8.86
C ALA A 107 16.42 18.64 -9.74
N PHE A 108 16.01 17.85 -10.72
CA PHE A 108 15.09 18.25 -11.78
C PHE A 108 13.95 17.27 -11.85
N VAL A 109 12.75 17.78 -12.10
CA VAL A 109 11.57 16.95 -12.38
C VAL A 109 11.72 16.39 -13.78
N VAL A 110 11.49 15.08 -13.95
CA VAL A 110 11.45 14.46 -15.27
C VAL A 110 10.09 14.77 -15.90
N ASP A 111 10.11 15.43 -17.06
CA ASP A 111 8.93 15.78 -17.83
C ASP A 111 8.60 14.70 -18.85
N ASP A 112 9.59 14.28 -19.63
CA ASP A 112 9.42 13.30 -20.71
C ASP A 112 10.73 12.57 -21.01
N ILE A 113 10.63 11.38 -21.62
CA ILE A 113 11.78 10.60 -22.10
C ILE A 113 11.49 10.15 -23.52
N VAL A 114 12.21 10.77 -24.46
CA VAL A 114 12.09 10.50 -25.89
C VAL A 114 13.16 9.50 -26.30
N ASP A 115 12.75 8.44 -26.98
CA ASP A 115 13.67 7.50 -27.59
C ASP A 115 14.53 8.15 -28.69
N PRO A 116 15.67 7.55 -29.06
CA PRO A 116 16.60 8.18 -29.98
C PRO A 116 15.87 8.45 -31.30
N PRO A 117 15.77 9.72 -31.73
CA PRO A 117 15.14 10.04 -33.00
C PRO A 117 15.95 9.46 -34.17
N ASP A 118 15.30 9.26 -35.31
CA ASP A 118 15.94 8.67 -36.49
C ASP A 118 17.24 9.39 -36.85
N GLY A 119 18.35 8.65 -36.82
CA GLY A 119 19.70 9.16 -37.10
C GLY A 119 20.53 9.58 -35.88
N GLU A 120 19.96 9.56 -34.66
CA GLU A 120 20.68 9.83 -33.42
C GLU A 120 20.91 8.55 -32.59
N ASN A 121 21.97 8.56 -31.76
CA ASN A 121 22.37 7.41 -30.93
C ASN A 121 22.22 7.65 -29.42
N PHE A 122 21.37 8.62 -29.03
CA PHE A 122 21.12 9.01 -27.65
C PHE A 122 19.62 9.24 -27.41
N HIS A 123 19.14 8.97 -26.20
CA HIS A 123 17.77 9.32 -25.79
C HIS A 123 17.73 10.78 -25.32
N THR A 124 16.58 11.45 -25.44
CA THR A 124 16.39 12.78 -24.87
C THR A 124 15.57 12.68 -23.59
N ILE A 125 16.11 13.19 -22.48
CA ILE A 125 15.39 13.29 -21.21
C ILE A 125 15.04 14.76 -21.00
N LYS A 126 13.75 15.08 -21.08
CA LYS A 126 13.22 16.41 -20.79
C LYS A 126 13.04 16.57 -19.29
N LEU A 127 13.56 17.68 -18.78
CA LEU A 127 13.66 18.01 -17.37
C LEU A 127 13.08 19.39 -17.12
N ILE A 128 12.34 19.55 -16.03
CA ILE A 128 11.90 20.86 -15.54
C ILE A 128 12.75 21.23 -14.34
N ALA A 129 13.45 22.37 -14.45
CA ALA A 129 14.13 22.98 -13.32
C ALA A 129 13.11 23.72 -12.46
N SER A 130 12.60 23.03 -11.44
CA SER A 130 11.77 23.60 -10.37
C SER A 130 12.58 23.69 -9.08
N GLU A 131 12.23 24.64 -8.21
CA GLU A 131 12.76 24.69 -6.85
C GLU A 131 12.08 23.58 -6.05
N ILE A 132 12.84 22.52 -5.76
CA ILE A 132 12.47 21.49 -4.79
C ILE A 132 12.72 22.12 -3.41
N ASP A 133 11.77 21.97 -2.48
CA ASP A 133 11.74 22.66 -1.17
C ASP A 133 13.14 22.82 -0.57
N LYS A 134 13.69 24.01 -0.80
CA LYS A 134 15.09 24.29 -0.51
C LYS A 134 15.32 24.30 0.99
N THR A 135 14.30 24.67 1.77
CA THR A 135 14.37 24.65 3.23
C THR A 135 14.50 23.23 3.76
N LEU A 136 13.72 22.30 3.21
CA LEU A 136 13.82 20.88 3.55
C LEU A 136 15.16 20.28 3.10
N ILE A 137 15.64 20.62 1.90
CA ILE A 137 16.94 20.13 1.39
C ILE A 137 18.10 20.68 2.23
N ASP A 138 18.09 21.97 2.56
CA ASP A 138 19.12 22.61 3.37
C ASP A 138 19.09 22.06 4.81
N ASP A 139 17.92 21.76 5.36
CA ASP A 139 17.77 21.07 6.66
C ASP A 139 18.33 19.65 6.63
N ILE A 140 18.01 18.87 5.59
CA ILE A 140 18.56 17.51 5.42
C ILE A 140 20.07 17.59 5.22
N ARG A 141 20.55 18.54 4.43
CA ARG A 141 21.98 18.74 4.16
C ARG A 141 22.72 19.10 5.45
N THR A 142 22.21 20.04 6.23
CA THR A 142 22.76 20.40 7.55
C THR A 142 22.81 19.18 8.47
N LYS A 143 21.70 18.42 8.56
CA LYS A 143 21.65 17.16 9.35
C LYS A 143 22.66 16.13 8.86
N VAL A 144 22.94 16.04 7.56
CA VAL A 144 23.87 15.06 6.97
C VAL A 144 25.33 15.50 7.11
N GLU A 145 25.63 16.78 6.95
CA GLU A 145 26.98 17.36 7.03
C GLU A 145 27.55 17.25 8.46
N ASP A 146 26.70 17.41 9.48
CA ASP A 146 27.10 17.34 10.89
C ASP A 146 27.14 15.89 11.46
N CYS A 147 26.67 14.90 10.70
CA CYS A 147 26.58 13.51 11.19
C CYS A 147 27.85 12.68 10.97
N SER A 148 28.20 11.87 11.98
CA SER A 148 29.19 10.80 11.85
C SER A 148 28.82 9.84 10.70
N PRO A 149 29.76 9.04 10.16
CA PRO A 149 29.44 8.00 9.18
C PRO A 149 28.30 7.06 9.62
N SER A 150 28.25 6.73 10.92
CA SER A 150 27.15 5.95 11.51
C SER A 150 25.84 6.72 11.63
N GLY A 151 25.89 8.02 11.95
CA GLY A 151 24.73 8.91 11.96
C GLY A 151 24.09 9.06 10.58
N ARG A 152 24.91 9.21 9.53
CA ARG A 152 24.44 9.21 8.13
C ARG A 152 23.80 7.87 7.75
N ALA A 153 24.34 6.77 8.24
CA ALA A 153 23.76 5.45 8.01
C ALA A 153 22.41 5.26 8.70
N VAL A 154 22.25 5.77 9.93
CA VAL A 154 20.96 5.80 10.63
C VAL A 154 19.94 6.62 9.85
N LEU A 155 20.31 7.83 9.41
CA LEU A 155 19.40 8.71 8.66
C LEU A 155 18.93 8.04 7.37
N LEU A 156 19.86 7.46 6.59
CA LEU A 156 19.50 6.74 5.37
C LEU A 156 18.59 5.54 5.66
N ALA A 157 18.88 4.78 6.72
CA ALA A 157 18.06 3.65 7.10
C ALA A 157 16.63 4.07 7.49
N GLN A 158 16.49 5.16 8.25
CA GLN A 158 15.19 5.74 8.60
C GLN A 158 14.43 6.19 7.35
N CYS A 159 15.08 6.90 6.43
CA CYS A 159 14.46 7.29 5.16
C CYS A 159 13.99 6.06 4.36
N LEU A 160 14.82 5.01 4.27
CA LEU A 160 14.43 3.77 3.57
C LEU A 160 13.26 3.07 4.27
N ILE A 161 13.17 3.12 5.60
CA ILE A 161 12.04 2.57 6.34
C ILE A 161 10.76 3.38 6.08
N GLU A 162 10.83 4.71 6.16
CA GLU A 162 9.66 5.55 5.90
C GLU A 162 9.18 5.47 4.44
N LEU A 163 10.10 5.28 3.49
CA LEU A 163 9.76 5.00 2.08
C LEU A 163 9.20 3.59 1.85
N GLY A 164 9.13 2.74 2.88
CA GLY A 164 8.69 1.35 2.75
C GLY A 164 9.73 0.42 2.11
N GLU A 165 10.94 0.89 1.84
CA GLU A 165 12.03 0.15 1.21
C GLU A 165 12.77 -0.77 2.20
N TYR A 166 12.02 -1.59 2.96
CA TYR A 166 12.54 -2.41 4.05
C TYR A 166 13.62 -3.41 3.62
N ARG A 167 13.55 -3.95 2.39
CA ARG A 167 14.60 -4.87 1.90
C ARG A 167 15.92 -4.15 1.68
N ALA A 168 15.87 -2.95 1.12
CA ALA A 168 17.04 -2.10 0.92
C ALA A 168 17.61 -1.67 2.28
N ALA A 169 16.75 -1.18 3.19
CA ALA A 169 17.12 -0.83 4.56
C ALA A 169 17.82 -2.00 5.27
N ARG A 170 17.22 -3.20 5.23
CA ARG A 170 17.78 -4.40 5.84
C ARG A 170 19.14 -4.78 5.25
N LYS A 171 19.26 -4.79 3.92
CA LYS A 171 20.51 -5.14 3.23
C LYS A 171 21.61 -4.13 3.60
N TYR A 172 21.27 -2.85 3.61
CA TYR A 172 22.17 -1.77 3.97
C TYR A 172 22.65 -1.88 5.42
N LEU A 173 21.70 -2.00 6.38
CA LEU A 173 22.01 -2.12 7.81
C LEU A 173 22.83 -3.38 8.13
N ASN A 174 22.51 -4.52 7.51
CA ASN A 174 23.29 -5.75 7.70
C ASN A 174 24.70 -5.61 7.12
N SER A 175 24.84 -5.00 5.94
CA SER A 175 26.16 -4.72 5.34
C SER A 175 27.01 -3.82 6.24
N LEU A 176 26.40 -2.79 6.82
CA LEU A 176 27.06 -1.88 7.76
C LEU A 176 27.55 -2.63 9.01
N LEU A 177 26.67 -3.46 9.60
CA LEU A 177 27.03 -4.26 10.77
C LEU A 177 28.17 -5.23 10.44
N THR A 178 28.10 -5.99 9.34
CA THR A 178 29.17 -6.92 8.93
C THR A 178 30.52 -6.23 8.74
N GLN A 179 30.55 -5.13 7.97
CA GLN A 179 31.79 -4.36 7.74
C GLN A 179 32.40 -3.81 9.03
N SER A 180 31.57 -3.57 10.04
CA SER A 180 32.00 -3.03 11.31
C SER A 180 32.48 -4.06 12.34
N TYR A 181 31.95 -5.29 12.28
CA TYR A 181 32.39 -6.40 13.12
C TYR A 181 33.81 -6.84 12.76
N ASP A 182 34.18 -6.79 11.47
CA ASP A 182 35.53 -7.11 11.00
C ASP A 182 36.58 -6.04 11.37
N GLY A 183 36.15 -4.84 11.78
CA GLY A 183 37.04 -3.73 12.14
C GLY A 183 36.97 -3.25 13.61
N GLY A 184 36.03 -3.74 14.42
CA GLY A 184 35.84 -3.33 15.82
C GLY A 184 35.32 -1.88 16.05
N ILE A 185 35.14 -1.10 14.98
CA ILE A 185 34.92 0.35 15.03
C ILE A 185 33.56 0.74 15.66
N LEU A 186 32.51 -0.06 15.48
CA LEU A 186 31.15 0.29 15.94
C LEU A 186 30.81 -0.22 17.35
N MET A 187 31.65 -1.02 18.00
CA MET A 187 31.28 -1.66 19.28
C MET A 187 30.98 -0.67 20.42
N ASN A 188 31.55 0.53 20.36
CA ASN A 188 31.32 1.63 21.31
C ASN A 188 30.67 2.85 20.65
N ASP A 189 30.16 2.72 19.42
CA ASP A 189 29.50 3.83 18.73
C ASP A 189 28.13 4.09 19.37
N PRO A 190 27.82 5.35 19.76
CA PRO A 190 26.52 5.70 20.34
C PRO A 190 25.33 5.39 19.42
N ASN A 191 25.54 5.32 18.11
CA ASN A 191 24.50 5.01 17.13
C ASN A 191 24.23 3.50 16.96
N LEU A 192 25.05 2.61 17.55
CA LEU A 192 24.89 1.16 17.39
C LEU A 192 23.51 0.67 17.89
N ALA A 193 23.02 1.24 19.00
CA ALA A 193 21.68 0.95 19.51
C ALA A 193 20.60 1.35 18.50
N THR A 194 20.73 2.53 17.89
CA THR A 194 19.79 3.04 16.88
C THR A 194 19.83 2.21 15.60
N ILE A 195 21.01 1.76 15.16
CA ILE A 195 21.18 0.86 14.00
C ILE A 195 20.43 -0.45 14.23
N HIS A 196 20.63 -1.10 15.38
CA HIS A 196 19.92 -2.32 15.74
C HIS A 196 18.41 -2.09 15.90
N SER A 197 18.00 -0.93 16.43
CA SER A 197 16.59 -0.54 16.51
C SER A 197 15.97 -0.39 15.11
N CYS A 198 16.63 0.32 14.19
CA CYS A 198 16.17 0.46 12.80
C CYS A 198 16.07 -0.90 12.10
N LEU A 199 17.03 -1.80 12.35
CA LEU A 199 16.99 -3.16 11.83
C LEU A 199 15.79 -3.94 12.39
N GLY A 200 15.52 -3.80 13.69
CA GLY A 200 14.33 -4.37 14.34
C GLY A 200 13.04 -3.85 13.72
N THR A 201 12.92 -2.54 13.50
CA THR A 201 11.77 -1.92 12.83
C THR A 201 11.61 -2.46 11.42
N THR A 202 12.71 -2.59 10.70
CA THR A 202 12.73 -3.14 9.35
C THR A 202 12.21 -4.58 9.31
N TYR A 203 12.64 -5.44 10.23
CA TYR A 203 12.12 -6.80 10.36
C TYR A 203 10.65 -6.83 10.77
N ALA A 204 10.24 -6.00 11.73
CA ALA A 204 8.86 -5.95 12.21
C ALA A 204 7.89 -5.53 11.11
N ARG A 205 8.26 -4.53 10.29
CA ARG A 205 7.47 -4.09 9.13
C ARG A 205 7.36 -5.15 8.04
N GLN A 206 8.28 -6.11 8.00
CA GLN A 206 8.21 -7.28 7.11
C GLN A 206 7.44 -8.47 7.71
N GLY A 207 6.84 -8.32 8.90
CA GLY A 207 6.18 -9.41 9.63
C GLY A 207 7.14 -10.41 10.27
N LEU A 208 8.46 -10.16 10.23
CA LEU A 208 9.49 -11.02 10.79
C LEU A 208 9.71 -10.71 12.28
N HIS A 209 8.66 -10.86 13.09
CA HIS A 209 8.64 -10.42 14.49
C HIS A 209 9.67 -11.11 15.37
N GLY A 210 10.02 -12.37 15.08
CA GLY A 210 11.07 -13.10 15.81
C GLY A 210 12.46 -12.50 15.60
N ASP A 211 12.80 -12.10 14.37
CA ASP A 211 14.08 -11.45 14.07
C ASP A 211 14.09 -9.99 14.51
N ALA A 212 12.95 -9.31 14.44
CA ALA A 212 12.78 -7.98 15.04
C ALA A 212 13.11 -8.00 16.53
N LEU A 213 12.58 -8.97 17.28
CA LEU A 213 12.85 -9.14 18.71
C LEU A 213 14.35 -9.34 18.99
N LYS A 214 15.05 -10.15 18.18
CA LYS A 214 16.51 -10.32 18.31
C LYS A 214 17.25 -9.01 18.10
N ALA A 215 16.92 -8.28 17.04
CA ALA A 215 17.54 -7.00 16.73
C ALA A 215 17.29 -5.95 17.82
N TYR A 216 16.06 -5.83 18.36
CA TYR A 216 15.79 -4.93 19.47
C TYR A 216 16.52 -5.32 20.77
N LYS A 217 16.69 -6.62 21.04
CA LYS A 217 17.52 -7.08 22.17
C LYS A 217 18.99 -6.71 21.98
N GLN A 218 19.50 -6.75 20.75
CA GLN A 218 20.84 -6.23 20.44
C GLN A 218 20.92 -4.71 20.65
N ALA A 219 19.86 -3.97 20.32
CA ALA A 219 19.78 -2.53 20.61
C ALA A 219 19.85 -2.25 22.12
N LEU A 220 19.14 -3.01 22.96
CA LEU A 220 19.24 -2.91 24.42
C LEU A 220 20.67 -3.20 24.91
N ASN A 221 21.31 -4.24 24.38
CA ASN A 221 22.68 -4.60 24.74
C ASN A 221 23.70 -3.53 24.30
N ALA A 222 23.47 -2.85 23.19
CA ALA A 222 24.30 -1.72 22.76
C ALA A 222 24.08 -0.51 23.69
N GLN A 223 22.83 -0.20 24.03
CA GLN A 223 22.49 0.90 24.93
C GLN A 223 23.10 0.71 26.33
N ALA A 224 23.12 -0.53 26.84
CA ALA A 224 23.70 -0.86 28.13
C ALA A 224 25.23 -0.71 28.20
N ARG A 225 25.92 -0.60 27.06
CA ARG A 225 27.38 -0.37 26.99
C ARG A 225 27.75 1.10 26.99
N LEU A 226 26.79 2.00 26.77
CA LEU A 226 27.03 3.44 26.75
C LEU A 226 27.07 3.98 28.18
N GLU A 227 28.05 4.84 28.48
CA GLU A 227 28.20 5.47 29.80
C GLU A 227 26.98 6.33 30.19
N TYR A 228 26.25 6.85 29.20
CA TYR A 228 25.03 7.62 29.37
C TYR A 228 23.86 6.92 28.69
N SER A 229 22.90 6.43 29.48
CA SER A 229 21.68 5.84 28.93
C SER A 229 20.70 6.93 28.49
N ASN A 230 20.48 7.06 27.18
CA ASN A 230 19.34 7.82 26.67
C ASN A 230 18.03 7.08 27.03
N ASN A 231 17.33 7.56 28.05
CA ASN A 231 16.13 6.93 28.57
C ASN A 231 14.94 6.99 27.59
N ASN A 232 14.86 8.01 26.73
CA ASN A 232 13.87 8.04 25.64
C ASN A 232 14.14 6.93 24.62
N ALA A 233 15.40 6.76 24.19
CA ALA A 233 15.78 5.68 23.29
C ALA A 233 15.50 4.30 23.91
N LEU A 234 15.80 4.13 25.20
CA LEU A 234 15.53 2.90 25.95
C LEU A 234 14.03 2.59 26.03
N SER A 235 13.20 3.61 26.31
CA SER A 235 11.75 3.53 26.29
C SER A 235 11.21 3.11 24.93
N ASN A 236 11.69 3.72 23.84
CA ASN A 236 11.32 3.38 22.46
C ASN A 236 11.67 1.91 22.13
N ILE A 237 12.86 1.44 22.51
CA ILE A 237 13.26 0.04 22.27
C ILE A 237 12.33 -0.92 23.03
N HIS A 238 11.98 -0.62 24.28
CA HIS A 238 11.02 -1.43 25.04
C HIS A 238 9.61 -1.41 24.41
N ASN A 239 9.14 -0.26 23.93
CA ASN A 239 7.87 -0.14 23.22
C ASN A 239 7.85 -1.06 21.98
N ASN A 240 8.91 -1.01 21.17
CA ASN A 240 9.05 -1.82 19.97
C ASN A 240 9.18 -3.34 20.27
N ILE A 241 9.86 -3.72 21.36
CA ILE A 241 9.87 -5.12 21.84
C ILE A 241 8.46 -5.56 22.24
N GLY A 242 7.70 -4.70 22.92
CA GLY A 242 6.31 -4.95 23.27
C GLY A 242 5.47 -5.27 22.03
N LEU A 243 5.55 -4.43 20.99
CA LEU A 243 4.87 -4.67 19.71
C LEU A 243 5.35 -5.93 18.99
N ALA A 244 6.64 -6.25 19.05
CA ALA A 244 7.16 -7.50 18.49
C ALA A 244 6.57 -8.73 19.20
N TYR A 245 6.41 -8.69 20.52
CA TYR A 245 5.71 -9.75 21.27
C TYR A 245 4.24 -9.84 20.89
N VAL A 246 3.56 -8.72 20.63
CA VAL A 246 2.18 -8.73 20.11
C VAL A 246 2.10 -9.44 18.76
N GLY A 247 3.02 -9.15 17.84
CA GLY A 247 3.12 -9.83 16.55
C GLY A 247 3.38 -11.34 16.66
N LEU A 248 4.00 -11.80 17.76
CA LEU A 248 4.20 -13.21 18.08
C LEU A 248 3.06 -13.84 18.88
N GLY A 249 2.05 -13.07 19.30
CA GLY A 249 0.95 -13.54 20.16
C GLY A 249 1.31 -13.66 21.65
N HIS A 250 2.49 -13.22 22.07
CA HIS A 250 2.98 -13.27 23.46
C HIS A 250 2.49 -12.05 24.25
N LEU A 251 1.18 -12.01 24.52
CA LEU A 251 0.51 -10.80 25.05
C LEU A 251 0.91 -10.46 26.50
N ASP A 252 1.30 -11.44 27.32
CA ASP A 252 1.75 -11.20 28.71
C ASP A 252 3.13 -10.54 28.75
N GLU A 253 4.05 -10.99 27.90
CA GLU A 253 5.38 -10.40 27.74
C GLU A 253 5.29 -9.02 27.11
N ALA A 254 4.38 -8.82 26.16
CA ALA A 254 4.10 -7.51 25.57
C ALA A 254 3.68 -6.50 26.66
N GLU A 255 2.68 -6.84 27.48
CA GLU A 255 2.21 -5.99 28.58
C GLU A 255 3.34 -5.62 29.54
N LYS A 256 4.05 -6.62 30.07
CA LYS A 256 5.19 -6.41 30.99
C LYS A 256 6.27 -5.52 30.39
N THR A 257 6.53 -5.64 29.08
CA THR A 257 7.56 -4.84 28.41
C THR A 257 7.09 -3.40 28.16
N LEU A 258 5.83 -3.22 27.76
CA LEU A 258 5.24 -1.88 27.58
C LEU A 258 5.14 -1.12 28.91
N GLU A 259 4.78 -1.79 30.01
CA GLU A 259 4.82 -1.19 31.34
C GLU A 259 6.21 -0.71 31.75
N LYS A 260 7.27 -1.44 31.35
CA LYS A 260 8.64 -0.97 31.56
C LYS A 260 8.92 0.30 30.77
N ALA A 261 8.46 0.38 29.52
CA ALA A 261 8.59 1.60 28.71
C ALA A 261 7.88 2.80 29.40
N VAL A 262 6.66 2.60 29.92
CA VAL A 262 5.94 3.62 30.71
C VAL A 262 6.76 4.09 31.91
N ARG A 263 7.29 3.16 32.72
CA ARG A 263 8.07 3.49 33.92
C ARG A 263 9.37 4.24 33.59
N ILE A 264 10.02 3.92 32.47
CA ILE A 264 11.19 4.65 31.99
C ILE A 264 10.79 6.07 31.59
N GLN A 265 9.75 6.20 30.77
CA GLN A 265 9.28 7.49 30.28
C GLN A 265 8.83 8.43 31.42
N GLN A 266 8.14 7.90 32.43
CA GLN A 266 7.65 8.69 33.58
C GLN A 266 8.74 9.19 34.53
N ARG A 267 9.93 8.59 34.52
CA ARG A 267 11.06 9.03 35.38
C ARG A 267 11.79 10.25 34.82
N GLU A 268 11.52 10.62 33.56
CA GLU A 268 12.17 11.75 32.90
C GLU A 268 11.42 13.07 33.17
N LEU A 269 12.15 14.08 33.67
CA LEU A 269 11.61 15.44 33.88
C LEU A 269 11.16 16.11 32.56
N ASN A 270 11.78 15.75 31.44
CA ASN A 270 11.44 16.21 30.09
C ASN A 270 10.82 15.07 29.26
N SER A 271 9.97 14.24 29.86
CA SER A 271 9.41 13.08 29.17
C SER A 271 8.61 13.51 27.93
N ASN A 272 8.91 12.91 26.78
CA ASN A 272 8.07 13.02 25.58
C ASN A 272 6.66 12.48 25.89
N GLN A 273 5.73 13.40 26.15
CA GLN A 273 4.36 13.08 26.55
C GLN A 273 3.61 12.33 25.44
N GLN A 274 3.87 12.65 24.17
CA GLN A 274 3.21 11.96 23.07
C GLN A 274 3.73 10.54 22.87
N HIS A 275 5.03 10.30 23.09
CA HIS A 275 5.55 8.95 23.14
C HIS A 275 4.91 8.14 24.29
N LEU A 276 4.73 8.77 25.47
CA LEU A 276 3.99 8.15 26.57
C LEU A 276 2.54 7.81 26.20
N ALA A 277 1.84 8.69 25.47
CA ALA A 277 0.49 8.44 24.96
C ALA A 277 0.46 7.26 23.98
N SER A 278 1.44 7.17 23.08
CA SER A 278 1.61 6.03 22.16
C SER A 278 1.78 4.71 22.91
N ILE A 279 2.63 4.66 23.94
CA ILE A 279 2.81 3.46 24.77
C ILE A 279 1.50 3.05 25.45
N TYR A 280 0.74 4.02 26.00
CA TYR A 280 -0.58 3.72 26.58
C TYR A 280 -1.57 3.20 25.53
N GLY A 281 -1.56 3.73 24.30
CA GLY A 281 -2.34 3.19 23.19
C GLY A 281 -1.98 1.74 22.87
N ASN A 282 -0.69 1.40 22.89
CA ASN A 282 -0.21 0.03 22.67
C ASN A 282 -0.61 -0.91 23.81
N ILE A 283 -0.56 -0.46 25.06
CA ILE A 283 -1.08 -1.21 26.22
C ILE A 283 -2.59 -1.46 26.06
N GLY A 284 -3.33 -0.44 25.63
CA GLY A 284 -4.76 -0.56 25.32
C GLY A 284 -5.02 -1.62 24.26
N TYR A 285 -4.21 -1.64 23.19
CA TYR A 285 -4.29 -2.65 22.15
C TYR A 285 -3.96 -4.07 22.65
N VAL A 286 -2.96 -4.23 23.53
CA VAL A 286 -2.64 -5.52 24.17
C VAL A 286 -3.82 -6.03 25.00
N HIS A 287 -4.42 -5.18 25.83
CA HIS A 287 -5.60 -5.57 26.61
C HIS A 287 -6.81 -5.88 25.73
N TYR A 288 -7.01 -5.14 24.64
CA TYR A 288 -8.03 -5.46 23.64
C TYR A 288 -7.83 -6.85 23.04
N LYS A 289 -6.59 -7.22 22.65
CA LYS A 289 -6.26 -8.56 22.15
C LYS A 289 -6.46 -9.65 23.19
N LYS A 290 -6.25 -9.35 24.47
CA LYS A 290 -6.57 -10.22 25.61
C LYS A 290 -8.06 -10.30 25.94
N ARG A 291 -8.92 -9.51 25.28
CA ARG A 291 -10.36 -9.33 25.60
C ARG A 291 -10.63 -8.70 26.97
N ASN A 292 -9.63 -8.03 27.55
CA ASN A 292 -9.76 -7.28 28.80
C ASN A 292 -10.22 -5.84 28.51
N TYR A 293 -11.47 -5.68 28.06
CA TYR A 293 -11.96 -4.42 27.50
C TYR A 293 -11.94 -3.23 28.48
N ASN A 294 -12.14 -3.48 29.78
CA ASN A 294 -12.08 -2.41 30.80
C ASN A 294 -10.67 -1.82 30.94
N ASN A 295 -9.64 -2.68 31.01
CA ASN A 295 -8.25 -2.23 31.07
C ASN A 295 -7.83 -1.56 29.76
N ALA A 296 -8.35 -2.04 28.63
CA ALA A 296 -8.13 -1.40 27.34
C ALA A 296 -8.70 0.03 27.31
N LEU A 297 -9.95 0.22 27.77
CA LEU A 297 -10.58 1.54 27.90
C LEU A 297 -9.80 2.47 28.83
N GLU A 298 -9.32 1.96 29.96
CA GLU A 298 -8.50 2.76 30.89
C GLU A 298 -7.20 3.23 30.23
N ALA A 299 -6.48 2.34 29.53
CA ALA A 299 -5.24 2.64 28.86
C ALA A 299 -5.43 3.64 27.70
N PHE A 300 -6.43 3.44 26.84
CA PHE A 300 -6.77 4.42 25.80
C PHE A 300 -7.22 5.76 26.40
N GLY A 301 -7.95 5.76 27.52
CA GLY A 301 -8.32 6.98 28.25
C GLY A 301 -7.12 7.75 28.80
N LYS A 302 -6.04 7.06 29.23
CA LYS A 302 -4.77 7.71 29.60
C LYS A 302 -4.09 8.36 28.41
N ALA A 303 -4.01 7.66 27.27
CA ALA A 303 -3.50 8.22 26.02
C ALA A 303 -4.31 9.45 25.56
N GLU A 304 -5.65 9.38 25.64
CA GLU A 304 -6.55 10.47 25.25
C GLU A 304 -6.32 11.75 26.08
N LYS A 305 -6.14 11.60 27.40
CA LYS A 305 -5.86 12.75 28.29
C LYS A 305 -4.58 13.46 27.88
N ILE A 306 -3.53 12.70 27.53
CA ILE A 306 -2.25 13.29 27.13
C ILE A 306 -2.39 13.99 25.77
N TYR A 307 -3.00 13.36 24.77
CA TYR A 307 -3.22 13.99 23.45
C TYR A 307 -4.08 15.26 23.51
N LYS A 308 -5.01 15.36 24.48
CA LYS A 308 -5.80 16.59 24.73
C LYS A 308 -4.96 17.70 25.36
N GLN A 309 -3.96 17.37 26.16
CA GLN A 309 -3.09 18.33 26.84
C GLN A 309 -1.94 18.83 25.96
N SER A 310 -1.58 18.10 24.90
CA SER A 310 -0.37 18.34 24.10
C SER A 310 -0.55 19.26 22.87
N SER A 311 -1.60 20.09 22.78
CA SER A 311 -1.95 20.80 21.53
C SER A 311 -1.10 22.04 21.17
N SER A 312 0.16 22.14 21.62
CA SER A 312 0.95 23.36 21.44
C SER A 312 2.46 23.09 21.24
N LYS A 313 2.90 23.33 20.00
CA LYS A 313 4.27 23.65 19.50
C LYS A 313 5.28 22.50 19.32
N ILE A 314 5.62 22.21 18.06
CA ILE A 314 6.93 22.42 17.36
C ILE A 314 6.89 21.66 16.02
N ALA A 315 7.13 22.37 14.91
CA ALA A 315 6.86 21.93 13.54
C ALA A 315 7.62 20.67 13.05
N HIS A 316 8.82 20.37 13.59
CA HIS A 316 9.64 19.25 13.09
C HIS A 316 9.24 17.88 13.63
N ASP A 317 8.50 17.82 14.73
CA ASP A 317 7.98 16.57 15.31
C ASP A 317 6.52 16.30 14.91
N GLU A 318 5.85 17.24 14.23
CA GLU A 318 4.41 17.14 13.92
C GLU A 318 4.04 15.90 13.11
N LEU A 319 4.93 15.48 12.20
CA LEU A 319 4.73 14.29 11.38
C LEU A 319 4.65 13.01 12.23
N GLU A 320 5.69 12.74 13.01
CA GLU A 320 5.78 11.53 13.83
C GLU A 320 4.65 11.51 14.88
N GLN A 321 4.39 12.65 15.51
CA GLN A 321 3.31 12.80 16.49
C GLN A 321 1.94 12.50 15.89
N SER A 322 1.69 13.00 14.68
CA SER A 322 0.43 12.80 14.00
C SER A 322 0.25 11.36 13.55
N LEU A 323 1.32 10.70 13.09
CA LEU A 323 1.30 9.27 12.78
C LEU A 323 1.00 8.42 14.03
N MET A 324 1.63 8.72 15.17
CA MET A 324 1.34 8.03 16.43
C MET A 324 -0.11 8.24 16.88
N LYS A 325 -0.61 9.48 16.77
CA LYS A 325 -2.00 9.81 17.14
C LYS A 325 -3.00 9.10 16.23
N ALA A 326 -2.74 9.03 14.93
CA ALA A 326 -3.59 8.32 13.98
C ALA A 326 -3.65 6.81 14.29
N GLU A 327 -2.51 6.20 14.61
CA GLU A 327 -2.43 4.77 14.99
C GLU A 327 -3.19 4.50 16.31
N TYR A 328 -3.04 5.37 17.30
CA TYR A 328 -3.82 5.35 18.53
C TYR A 328 -5.33 5.42 18.24
N LEU A 329 -5.78 6.36 17.41
CA LEU A 329 -7.19 6.54 17.08
C LEU A 329 -7.77 5.32 16.36
N THR A 330 -7.04 4.72 15.43
CA THR A 330 -7.44 3.48 14.77
C THR A 330 -7.58 2.32 15.76
N ASN A 331 -6.60 2.13 16.65
CA ASN A 331 -6.64 1.08 17.66
C ASN A 331 -7.76 1.30 18.69
N TYR A 332 -8.02 2.54 19.06
CA TYR A 332 -9.13 2.86 19.95
C TYR A 332 -10.48 2.64 19.27
N GLY A 333 -10.62 3.02 18.00
CA GLY A 333 -11.79 2.71 17.17
C GLY A 333 -12.09 1.21 17.13
N HIS A 334 -11.06 0.36 17.00
CA HIS A 334 -11.24 -1.11 17.05
C HIS A 334 -11.82 -1.62 18.37
N LEU A 335 -11.35 -1.07 19.48
CA LEU A 335 -11.90 -1.39 20.79
C LEU A 335 -13.37 -0.96 20.86
N LEU A 336 -13.65 0.29 20.51
CA LEU A 336 -15.01 0.85 20.57
C LEU A 336 -15.97 0.08 19.68
N SER A 337 -15.57 -0.30 18.46
CA SER A 337 -16.43 -1.08 17.56
C SER A 337 -16.75 -2.48 18.09
N THR A 338 -16.08 -2.92 19.16
CA THR A 338 -16.27 -4.23 19.78
C THR A 338 -17.07 -4.14 21.08
N CYS A 339 -16.92 -3.06 21.85
CA CYS A 339 -17.51 -2.93 23.19
C CYS A 339 -18.53 -1.79 23.35
N LYS A 340 -18.71 -0.97 22.32
CA LYS A 340 -19.59 0.21 22.29
C LYS A 340 -20.39 0.25 20.99
N PRO A 341 -21.45 1.09 20.91
CA PRO A 341 -22.14 1.34 19.65
C PRO A 341 -21.16 1.80 18.56
N LEU A 342 -21.37 1.37 17.32
CA LEU A 342 -20.47 1.62 16.20
C LEU A 342 -20.21 3.12 15.93
N ALA A 343 -21.16 3.99 16.30
CA ALA A 343 -21.02 5.44 16.19
C ALA A 343 -19.78 5.97 16.95
N ASP A 344 -19.50 5.46 18.15
CA ASP A 344 -18.33 5.87 18.94
C ASP A 344 -17.01 5.51 18.23
N ALA A 345 -17.00 4.39 17.48
CA ALA A 345 -15.85 3.97 16.70
C ALA A 345 -15.69 4.80 15.41
N GLN A 346 -16.80 5.16 14.78
CA GLN A 346 -16.84 5.95 13.55
C GLN A 346 -16.15 7.31 13.72
N ASP A 347 -16.37 7.99 14.85
CA ASP A 347 -15.70 9.25 15.15
C ASP A 347 -14.17 9.08 15.21
N ARG A 348 -13.69 8.04 15.90
CA ARG A 348 -12.24 7.77 16.00
C ARG A 348 -11.63 7.40 14.65
N TYR A 349 -12.32 6.60 13.85
CA TYR A 349 -11.89 6.25 12.51
C TYR A 349 -11.85 7.47 11.59
N SER A 350 -12.85 8.35 11.66
CA SER A 350 -12.89 9.60 10.89
C SER A 350 -11.69 10.49 11.22
N ASP A 351 -11.39 10.67 12.51
CA ASP A 351 -10.26 11.46 12.96
C ASP A 351 -8.91 10.84 12.53
N ALA A 352 -8.77 9.52 12.62
CA ALA A 352 -7.57 8.82 12.16
C ALA A 352 -7.33 9.01 10.66
N LEU A 353 -8.39 8.86 9.85
CA LEU A 353 -8.31 9.01 8.40
C LEU A 353 -8.04 10.44 7.97
N LYS A 354 -8.65 11.44 8.62
CA LYS A 354 -8.34 12.86 8.37
C LYS A 354 -6.85 13.13 8.60
N LEU A 355 -6.32 12.61 9.70
CA LEU A 355 -4.92 12.81 10.06
C LEU A 355 -3.99 12.11 9.07
N TYR A 356 -4.23 10.83 8.76
CA TYR A 356 -3.44 10.13 7.75
C TYR A 356 -3.51 10.78 6.38
N LYS A 357 -4.68 11.20 5.88
CA LYS A 357 -4.83 11.88 4.58
C LYS A 357 -4.13 13.23 4.52
N SER A 358 -4.00 13.93 5.65
CA SER A 358 -3.29 15.22 5.68
C SER A 358 -1.76 15.08 5.58
N ILE A 359 -1.24 13.86 5.73
CA ILE A 359 0.18 13.59 5.93
C ILE A 359 0.76 12.63 4.90
N LEU A 360 -0.02 11.61 4.56
CA LEU A 360 0.41 10.48 3.76
C LEU A 360 -0.19 10.56 2.36
N PRO A 361 0.56 10.19 1.31
CA PRO A 361 0.00 10.01 -0.01
C PRO A 361 -1.15 8.98 0.00
N ASP A 362 -2.08 9.08 -0.96
CA ASP A 362 -3.24 8.18 -1.06
C ASP A 362 -2.87 6.69 -1.14
N GLY A 363 -1.70 6.37 -1.71
CA GLY A 363 -1.14 5.03 -1.83
C GLY A 363 -0.33 4.57 -0.62
N ASP A 364 -0.29 5.36 0.46
CA ASP A 364 0.50 4.98 1.62
C ASP A 364 -0.07 3.72 2.30
N PRO A 365 0.78 2.75 2.61
CA PRO A 365 0.32 1.50 3.17
C PRO A 365 -0.34 1.58 4.56
N LYS A 366 0.06 2.53 5.41
CA LYS A 366 -0.57 2.72 6.72
C LYS A 366 -2.01 3.23 6.56
N LEU A 367 -2.23 4.13 5.58
CA LEU A 367 -3.55 4.61 5.23
C LEU A 367 -4.42 3.46 4.68
N MET A 368 -3.86 2.65 3.77
CA MET A 368 -4.53 1.49 3.20
C MET A 368 -4.91 0.44 4.27
N GLN A 369 -3.98 0.09 5.14
CA GLN A 369 -4.24 -0.85 6.24
C GLN A 369 -5.33 -0.31 7.18
N THR A 370 -5.34 1.00 7.43
CA THR A 370 -6.38 1.65 8.22
C THR A 370 -7.75 1.53 7.57
N HIS A 371 -7.86 1.74 6.25
CA HIS A 371 -9.11 1.51 5.52
C HIS A 371 -9.60 0.05 5.64
N ILE A 372 -8.72 -0.94 5.44
CA ILE A 372 -9.07 -2.37 5.59
C ILE A 372 -9.58 -2.66 7.01
N ASN A 373 -8.88 -2.14 8.01
CA ASN A 373 -9.20 -2.28 9.42
C ASN A 373 -10.58 -1.71 9.79
N ILE A 374 -10.91 -0.54 9.24
CA ILE A 374 -12.23 0.09 9.38
C ILE A 374 -13.30 -0.76 8.71
N MET A 375 -13.10 -1.17 7.45
CA MET A 375 -14.03 -2.04 6.73
C MET A 375 -14.31 -3.34 7.51
N LEU A 376 -13.27 -3.95 8.10
CA LEU A 376 -13.43 -5.13 8.96
C LEU A 376 -14.28 -4.84 10.21
N ALA A 377 -14.19 -3.65 10.79
CA ALA A 377 -15.01 -3.27 11.93
C ALA A 377 -16.48 -3.09 11.56
N TYR A 378 -16.76 -2.47 10.41
CA TYR A 378 -18.13 -2.33 9.88
C TYR A 378 -18.73 -3.70 9.51
N ALA A 379 -17.96 -4.56 8.84
CA ALA A 379 -18.36 -5.93 8.50
C ALA A 379 -18.72 -6.75 9.75
N ARG A 380 -17.87 -6.69 10.79
CA ARG A 380 -18.13 -7.36 12.08
C ARG A 380 -19.41 -6.91 12.77
N ASN A 381 -19.86 -5.68 12.51
CA ASN A 381 -21.09 -5.12 13.05
C ASN A 381 -22.29 -5.26 12.08
N GLY A 382 -22.16 -6.04 11.00
CA GLY A 382 -23.25 -6.28 10.04
C GLY A 382 -23.52 -5.12 9.07
N ASN A 383 -22.68 -4.08 9.04
CA ASN A 383 -22.88 -2.89 8.21
C ASN A 383 -22.26 -3.09 6.82
N PHE A 384 -22.73 -4.10 6.08
CA PHE A 384 -22.15 -4.52 4.80
C PHE A 384 -22.21 -3.44 3.73
N LYS A 385 -23.29 -2.65 3.70
CA LYS A 385 -23.45 -1.53 2.75
C LYS A 385 -22.40 -0.45 2.95
N GLU A 386 -22.07 -0.14 4.21
CA GLU A 386 -20.98 0.79 4.49
C GLU A 386 -19.65 0.21 4.05
N VAL A 387 -19.41 -1.09 4.21
CA VAL A 387 -18.17 -1.72 3.72
C VAL A 387 -18.02 -1.57 2.20
N THR A 388 -19.08 -1.77 1.44
CA THR A 388 -19.05 -1.61 -0.03
C THR A 388 -18.93 -0.13 -0.42
N ASN A 389 -19.63 0.79 0.25
CA ASN A 389 -19.44 2.24 0.06
C ASN A 389 -18.00 2.67 0.35
N TRP A 390 -17.41 2.18 1.44
CA TRP A 390 -16.02 2.44 1.78
C TRP A 390 -15.09 1.88 0.72
N PHE A 391 -15.35 0.69 0.18
CA PHE A 391 -14.53 0.13 -0.90
C PHE A 391 -14.60 1.01 -2.15
N GLU A 392 -15.80 1.44 -2.54
CA GLU A 392 -16.09 2.30 -3.70
C GLU A 392 -15.50 3.72 -3.58
N ASP A 393 -15.61 4.34 -2.41
CA ASP A 393 -15.11 5.70 -2.16
C ASP A 393 -13.59 5.71 -1.84
N SER A 394 -13.06 4.60 -1.34
CA SER A 394 -11.66 4.55 -0.91
C SER A 394 -10.66 4.70 -2.05
N THR A 395 -9.51 5.29 -1.69
CA THR A 395 -8.28 5.27 -2.49
C THR A 395 -7.92 3.85 -2.94
N VAL A 396 -8.36 2.82 -2.21
CA VAL A 396 -8.08 1.41 -2.49
C VAL A 396 -8.59 0.99 -3.87
N GLN A 397 -9.86 1.23 -4.21
CA GLN A 397 -10.39 0.85 -5.53
C GLN A 397 -9.69 1.62 -6.66
N LYS A 398 -9.47 2.93 -6.48
CA LYS A 398 -8.71 3.75 -7.45
C LYS A 398 -7.27 3.27 -7.65
N LEU A 399 -6.64 2.74 -6.60
CA LEU A 399 -5.29 2.17 -6.63
C LEU A 399 -5.26 0.78 -7.29
N ILE A 400 -6.34 -0.01 -7.13
CA ILE A 400 -6.52 -1.31 -7.77
C ILE A 400 -6.84 -1.15 -9.26
N GLU A 401 -7.76 -0.26 -9.62
CA GLU A 401 -8.25 -0.04 -11.00
C GLU A 401 -7.22 0.56 -11.93
N LYS A 402 -6.37 1.47 -11.41
CA LYS A 402 -5.42 2.18 -12.27
C LYS A 402 -4.33 1.29 -12.88
N GLN A 403 -4.06 0.09 -12.36
CA GLN A 403 -2.87 -0.74 -12.71
C GLN A 403 -1.52 0.03 -12.70
N GLU A 404 -1.49 1.32 -12.33
CA GLU A 404 -0.32 2.19 -12.22
C GLU A 404 0.60 1.75 -11.07
N ILE A 405 0.16 0.78 -10.28
CA ILE A 405 1.03 0.03 -9.41
C ILE A 405 1.61 -1.13 -10.20
N ASN A 406 2.83 -0.94 -10.69
CA ASN A 406 3.65 -2.04 -11.17
C ASN A 406 3.71 -3.09 -10.04
N MET A 407 3.03 -4.22 -10.23
CA MET A 407 2.80 -5.29 -9.24
C MET A 407 4.09 -5.87 -8.62
N PHE A 408 5.25 -5.52 -9.19
CA PHE A 408 6.57 -5.85 -8.68
C PHE A 408 7.13 -4.85 -7.64
N GLU A 409 6.55 -3.65 -7.53
CA GLU A 409 6.96 -2.57 -6.62
C GLU A 409 5.91 -2.18 -5.56
N LEU A 410 4.77 -2.88 -5.48
CA LEU A 410 3.98 -2.97 -4.23
C LEU A 410 4.70 -3.90 -3.23
N ASN A 411 5.99 -3.64 -2.99
CA ASN A 411 6.71 -4.20 -1.86
C ASN A 411 6.49 -3.24 -0.70
N SER A 412 5.62 -3.60 0.24
CA SER A 412 6.13 -4.03 1.56
C SER A 412 5.15 -3.96 2.74
N SER A 413 3.85 -3.72 2.53
CA SER A 413 3.02 -3.28 3.68
C SER A 413 1.52 -3.46 3.50
N VAL A 414 1.00 -3.48 2.28
CA VAL A 414 -0.21 -4.25 1.96
C VAL A 414 0.25 -5.42 1.10
N THR A 415 0.29 -6.61 1.69
CA THR A 415 0.70 -7.80 0.96
C THR A 415 -0.34 -8.15 -0.10
N GLN A 416 0.05 -8.86 -1.16
CA GLN A 416 -0.93 -9.46 -2.09
C GLN A 416 -1.99 -10.30 -1.35
N ALA A 417 -1.64 -10.85 -0.18
CA ALA A 417 -2.57 -11.56 0.68
C ALA A 417 -3.60 -10.62 1.34
N ASP A 418 -3.21 -9.41 1.74
CA ASP A 418 -4.10 -8.40 2.33
C ASP A 418 -5.08 -7.84 1.29
N LEU A 419 -4.62 -7.58 0.06
CA LEU A 419 -5.50 -7.20 -1.06
C LEU A 419 -6.47 -8.34 -1.42
N ALA A 420 -5.97 -9.58 -1.50
CA ALA A 420 -6.83 -10.73 -1.74
C ALA A 420 -7.85 -10.93 -0.60
N PHE A 421 -7.44 -10.70 0.65
CA PHE A 421 -8.33 -10.75 1.80
C PHE A 421 -9.38 -9.63 1.76
N LEU A 422 -9.00 -8.42 1.37
CA LEU A 422 -9.91 -7.31 1.18
C LEU A 422 -10.96 -7.60 0.10
N HIS A 423 -10.54 -8.05 -1.09
CA HIS A 423 -11.47 -8.43 -2.15
C HIS A 423 -12.40 -9.58 -1.72
N LYS A 424 -11.89 -10.55 -0.95
CA LYS A 424 -12.71 -11.61 -0.35
C LYS A 424 -13.77 -11.02 0.58
N LEU A 425 -13.36 -10.15 1.51
CA LEU A 425 -14.25 -9.49 2.48
C LEU A 425 -15.34 -8.68 1.78
N VAL A 426 -14.94 -7.83 0.83
CA VAL A 426 -15.87 -6.96 0.11
C VAL A 426 -16.81 -7.78 -0.78
N GLY A 427 -16.29 -8.78 -1.49
CA GLY A 427 -17.13 -9.69 -2.25
C GLY A 427 -18.12 -10.46 -1.36
N ALA A 428 -17.73 -10.82 -0.12
CA ALA A 428 -18.66 -11.41 0.85
C ALA A 428 -19.74 -10.40 1.29
N CYS A 429 -19.38 -9.12 1.45
CA CYS A 429 -20.33 -8.07 1.75
C CYS A 429 -21.31 -7.81 0.60
N TYR A 430 -20.85 -7.84 -0.66
CA TYR A 430 -21.73 -7.77 -1.84
C TYR A 430 -22.64 -9.01 -1.93
N ALA A 431 -22.12 -10.21 -1.65
CA ALA A 431 -22.93 -11.43 -1.61
C ALA A 431 -24.05 -11.33 -0.55
N MET A 432 -23.73 -10.82 0.65
CA MET A 432 -24.73 -10.60 1.70
C MET A 432 -25.79 -9.54 1.32
N GLN A 433 -25.43 -8.59 0.45
CA GLN A 433 -26.33 -7.56 -0.10
C GLN A 433 -27.07 -8.00 -1.36
N SER A 434 -26.90 -9.24 -1.81
CA SER A 434 -27.47 -9.79 -3.05
C SER A 434 -26.89 -9.23 -4.37
N SER A 435 -25.73 -8.58 -4.34
CA SER A 435 -25.01 -8.05 -5.50
C SER A 435 -23.98 -9.06 -6.04
N PHE A 436 -24.46 -10.18 -6.59
CA PHE A 436 -23.61 -11.34 -6.84
C PHE A 436 -22.64 -11.20 -8.02
N GLY A 437 -22.99 -10.47 -9.09
CA GLY A 437 -22.05 -10.21 -10.18
C GLY A 437 -20.78 -9.52 -9.70
N GLN A 438 -20.92 -8.54 -8.80
CA GLN A 438 -19.79 -7.83 -8.18
C GLN A 438 -18.99 -8.73 -7.23
N ALA A 439 -19.68 -9.57 -6.44
CA ALA A 439 -19.04 -10.55 -5.56
C ALA A 439 -18.17 -11.55 -6.33
N ILE A 440 -18.73 -12.14 -7.40
CA ILE A 440 -18.04 -13.09 -8.28
C ILE A 440 -16.87 -12.41 -9.00
N HIS A 441 -17.06 -11.19 -9.51
CA HIS A 441 -15.99 -10.42 -10.15
C HIS A 441 -14.80 -10.18 -9.19
N LEU A 442 -15.06 -9.71 -7.97
CA LEU A 442 -13.99 -9.46 -6.99
C LEU A 442 -13.25 -10.75 -6.59
N TRP A 443 -13.99 -11.85 -6.40
CA TRP A 443 -13.38 -13.12 -6.04
C TRP A 443 -12.63 -13.79 -7.18
N THR A 444 -13.10 -13.69 -8.42
CA THR A 444 -12.34 -14.13 -9.59
C THR A 444 -11.10 -13.26 -9.81
N GLY A 445 -11.20 -11.96 -9.54
CA GLY A 445 -10.07 -11.02 -9.50
C GLY A 445 -8.99 -11.43 -8.51
N THR A 446 -9.32 -12.09 -7.38
CA THR A 446 -8.31 -12.59 -6.43
C THR A 446 -7.31 -13.58 -7.04
N LYS A 447 -7.65 -14.22 -8.16
CA LYS A 447 -6.77 -15.17 -8.89
C LYS A 447 -5.51 -14.52 -9.47
N VAL A 448 -5.56 -13.22 -9.80
CA VAL A 448 -4.42 -12.50 -10.38
C VAL A 448 -3.33 -12.22 -9.33
N PHE A 449 -3.68 -12.26 -8.04
CA PHE A 449 -2.81 -11.82 -6.96
C PHE A 449 -1.98 -12.95 -6.29
N LYS A 450 -1.93 -14.20 -6.82
CA LYS A 450 -1.15 -15.31 -6.21
C LYS A 450 -0.38 -16.18 -7.21
N PRO A 451 0.87 -16.60 -6.91
CA PRO A 451 1.56 -17.66 -7.65
C PRO A 451 0.99 -19.06 -7.34
N GLN A 452 0.69 -19.86 -8.38
CA GLN A 452 0.09 -21.20 -8.29
C GLN A 452 1.01 -22.29 -7.68
N ARG A 453 0.46 -23.08 -6.74
CA ARG A 453 0.41 -24.57 -6.88
C ARG A 453 -0.36 -25.34 -5.81
N HIS A 454 -0.57 -24.81 -4.60
CA HIS A 454 -1.17 -25.60 -3.49
C HIS A 454 -2.29 -24.91 -2.70
N ILE A 455 -2.71 -23.72 -3.11
CA ILE A 455 -3.58 -22.86 -2.31
C ILE A 455 -5.05 -22.92 -2.76
N ASP A 456 -5.32 -23.37 -3.98
CA ASP A 456 -6.65 -23.27 -4.62
C ASP A 456 -7.73 -24.04 -3.86
N GLN A 457 -7.47 -25.30 -3.47
CA GLN A 457 -8.43 -26.11 -2.72
C GLN A 457 -8.72 -25.58 -1.30
N TYR A 458 -7.76 -24.94 -0.65
CA TYR A 458 -7.94 -24.37 0.69
C TYR A 458 -8.84 -23.13 0.64
N GLN A 459 -8.70 -22.30 -0.39
CA GLN A 459 -9.47 -21.06 -0.52
C GLN A 459 -10.91 -21.27 -0.99
N TYR A 460 -11.16 -22.27 -1.84
CA TYR A 460 -12.53 -22.64 -2.17
C TYR A 460 -13.29 -23.15 -0.94
N ARG A 461 -12.62 -23.81 0.01
CA ARG A 461 -13.24 -24.20 1.28
C ARG A 461 -13.63 -22.98 2.12
N GLU A 462 -12.74 -22.00 2.25
CA GLU A 462 -13.07 -20.75 2.96
C GLU A 462 -14.21 -19.99 2.29
N ALA A 463 -14.16 -19.80 0.96
CA ALA A 463 -15.22 -19.11 0.22
C ALA A 463 -16.58 -19.85 0.32
N LEU A 464 -16.54 -21.18 0.30
CA LEU A 464 -17.70 -22.03 0.51
C LEU A 464 -18.32 -21.81 1.90
N ASP A 465 -17.50 -21.70 2.95
CA ASP A 465 -17.99 -21.47 4.31
C ASP A 465 -18.68 -20.10 4.42
N PHE A 466 -18.16 -19.06 3.75
CA PHE A 466 -18.81 -17.75 3.70
C PHE A 466 -20.14 -17.77 2.97
N TYR A 467 -20.25 -18.41 1.80
CA TYR A 467 -21.52 -18.49 1.09
C TYR A 467 -22.55 -19.35 1.82
N LYS A 468 -22.13 -20.42 2.49
CA LYS A 468 -23.02 -21.18 3.37
C LYS A 468 -23.57 -20.30 4.48
N HIS A 469 -22.71 -19.49 5.10
CA HIS A 469 -23.15 -18.57 6.12
C HIS A 469 -24.07 -17.45 5.57
N ALA A 470 -23.77 -16.92 4.38
CA ALA A 470 -24.66 -15.98 3.70
C ALA A 470 -26.01 -16.61 3.37
N LEU A 471 -26.03 -17.87 2.92
CA LEU A 471 -27.25 -18.65 2.69
C LEU A 471 -28.04 -18.84 3.98
N GLU A 472 -27.39 -19.20 5.09
CA GLU A 472 -28.01 -19.33 6.41
C GLU A 472 -28.65 -18.00 6.86
N VAL A 473 -27.92 -16.89 6.75
CA VAL A 473 -28.43 -15.56 7.15
C VAL A 473 -29.59 -15.12 6.24
N GLN A 474 -29.52 -15.37 4.93
CA GLN A 474 -30.60 -14.98 4.02
C GLN A 474 -31.84 -15.88 4.16
N THR A 475 -31.67 -17.19 4.34
CA THR A 475 -32.78 -18.13 4.56
C THR A 475 -33.53 -17.88 5.87
N LEU A 476 -32.90 -17.23 6.86
CA LEU A 476 -33.56 -16.77 8.08
C LEU A 476 -34.45 -15.53 7.86
N ASN A 477 -34.16 -14.72 6.83
CA ASN A 477 -34.79 -13.41 6.62
C ASN A 477 -35.68 -13.34 5.36
N LEU A 478 -35.52 -14.29 4.44
CA LEU A 478 -36.14 -14.29 3.11
C LEU A 478 -36.76 -15.66 2.82
N THR A 479 -37.83 -15.68 2.03
CA THR A 479 -38.47 -16.93 1.58
C THR A 479 -37.55 -17.71 0.63
N SER A 480 -37.67 -19.04 0.62
CA SER A 480 -36.82 -19.97 -0.14
C SER A 480 -36.70 -19.66 -1.64
N ASP A 481 -37.70 -19.00 -2.21
CA ASP A 481 -37.81 -18.71 -3.63
C ASP A 481 -37.24 -17.33 -3.99
N HIS A 482 -36.76 -16.58 -2.99
CA HIS A 482 -36.19 -15.25 -3.19
C HIS A 482 -35.00 -15.30 -4.17
N PRO A 483 -34.94 -14.41 -5.18
CA PRO A 483 -33.89 -14.41 -6.20
C PRO A 483 -32.45 -14.44 -5.63
N GLY A 484 -32.22 -13.76 -4.51
CA GLY A 484 -30.94 -13.77 -3.80
C GLY A 484 -30.52 -15.16 -3.29
N ILE A 485 -31.46 -15.98 -2.82
CA ILE A 485 -31.18 -17.34 -2.32
C ILE A 485 -30.79 -18.25 -3.48
N LYS A 486 -31.50 -18.16 -4.62
CA LYS A 486 -31.17 -18.93 -5.85
C LYS A 486 -29.76 -18.61 -6.33
N LYS A 487 -29.40 -17.32 -6.40
CA LYS A 487 -28.04 -16.88 -6.76
C LYS A 487 -26.96 -17.43 -5.83
N ILE A 488 -27.19 -17.46 -4.50
CA ILE A 488 -26.23 -18.09 -3.55
C ILE A 488 -26.08 -19.58 -3.83
N CYS A 489 -27.17 -20.29 -4.08
CA CYS A 489 -27.14 -21.72 -4.36
C CYS A 489 -26.34 -22.03 -5.64
N TYR A 490 -26.49 -21.27 -6.72
CA TYR A 490 -25.65 -21.41 -7.92
C TYR A 490 -24.17 -21.16 -7.63
N ALA A 491 -23.85 -20.09 -6.88
CA ALA A 491 -22.46 -19.76 -6.55
C ALA A 491 -21.79 -20.82 -5.65
N ILE A 492 -22.54 -21.41 -4.71
CA ILE A 492 -22.09 -22.56 -3.91
C ILE A 492 -21.84 -23.77 -4.81
N GLY A 493 -22.74 -24.05 -5.77
CA GLY A 493 -22.61 -25.13 -6.73
C GLY A 493 -21.33 -25.02 -7.56
N ASP A 494 -21.04 -23.83 -8.07
CA ASP A 494 -19.82 -23.56 -8.86
C ASP A 494 -18.55 -23.80 -8.07
N ILE A 495 -18.50 -23.37 -6.80
CA ILE A 495 -17.37 -23.61 -5.91
C ILE A 495 -17.20 -25.11 -5.65
N TYR A 496 -18.28 -25.86 -5.44
CA TYR A 496 -18.22 -27.31 -5.30
C TYR A 496 -17.69 -28.00 -6.56
N CYS A 497 -18.05 -27.53 -7.76
CA CYS A 497 -17.46 -27.99 -9.02
C CYS A 497 -15.95 -27.76 -9.08
N LYS A 498 -15.46 -26.60 -8.60
CA LYS A 498 -14.00 -26.32 -8.53
C LYS A 498 -13.27 -27.14 -7.46
N LEU A 499 -13.98 -27.58 -6.42
CA LEU A 499 -13.47 -28.48 -5.37
C LEU A 499 -13.55 -29.96 -5.73
N ASP A 500 -14.06 -30.30 -6.92
CA ASP A 500 -14.34 -31.67 -7.35
C ASP A 500 -15.33 -32.42 -6.42
N LYS A 501 -16.20 -31.65 -5.73
CA LYS A 501 -17.24 -32.16 -4.81
C LYS A 501 -18.59 -32.19 -5.51
N LEU A 502 -18.70 -33.11 -6.46
CA LEU A 502 -19.74 -33.10 -7.49
C LEU A 502 -21.17 -33.33 -6.97
N SER A 503 -21.36 -34.22 -6.00
CA SER A 503 -22.66 -34.48 -5.37
C SER A 503 -23.24 -33.24 -4.69
N ASN A 504 -22.36 -32.47 -4.02
CA ASN A 504 -22.75 -31.26 -3.32
C ASN A 504 -23.05 -30.10 -4.27
N ALA A 505 -22.42 -30.07 -5.45
CA ALA A 505 -22.75 -29.10 -6.48
C ALA A 505 -24.17 -29.35 -7.02
N MET A 506 -24.47 -30.60 -7.39
CA MET A 506 -25.79 -30.99 -7.90
C MET A 506 -26.90 -30.69 -6.89
N GLU A 507 -26.73 -31.06 -5.62
CA GLU A 507 -27.71 -30.76 -4.57
C GLU A 507 -28.04 -29.25 -4.48
N LYS A 508 -27.04 -28.38 -4.68
CA LYS A 508 -27.23 -26.93 -4.58
C LYS A 508 -27.86 -26.33 -5.84
N TYR A 509 -27.51 -26.85 -7.01
CA TYR A 509 -28.20 -26.50 -8.25
C TYR A 509 -29.66 -26.97 -8.22
N ASP A 510 -29.93 -28.16 -7.71
CA ASP A 510 -31.29 -28.69 -7.54
C ASP A 510 -32.11 -27.83 -6.58
N VAL A 511 -31.52 -27.33 -5.48
CA VAL A 511 -32.20 -26.40 -4.57
C VAL A 511 -32.48 -25.05 -5.26
N ALA A 512 -31.61 -24.59 -6.15
CA ALA A 512 -31.82 -23.36 -6.92
C ALA A 512 -32.97 -23.49 -7.93
N GLU A 513 -33.08 -24.64 -8.60
CA GLU A 513 -34.09 -24.92 -9.64
C GLU A 513 -35.43 -25.40 -9.05
N ASN A 514 -35.44 -26.31 -8.07
CA ASN A 514 -36.67 -26.94 -7.56
C ASN A 514 -37.50 -26.04 -6.64
N ASN A 515 -36.92 -24.97 -6.09
CA ASN A 515 -37.64 -23.87 -5.43
C ASN A 515 -38.35 -22.94 -6.45
N SER A 516 -38.74 -23.47 -7.61
CA SER A 516 -39.64 -22.85 -8.57
C SER A 516 -40.84 -23.75 -8.90
N SER A 517 -40.88 -24.96 -8.33
CA SER A 517 -41.75 -26.05 -8.80
C SER A 517 -42.98 -26.36 -7.94
N ASN A 518 -43.28 -25.54 -6.91
CA ASN A 518 -44.42 -25.78 -6.02
C ASN A 518 -45.59 -24.78 -6.12
N GLU A 519 -45.56 -23.82 -7.06
CA GLU A 519 -46.78 -23.10 -7.44
C GLU A 519 -46.83 -22.94 -8.98
N ASP A 520 -47.80 -23.64 -9.59
CA ASP A 520 -48.36 -23.44 -10.93
C ASP A 520 -47.42 -22.80 -11.98
N SER A 521 -46.72 -23.66 -12.72
CA SER A 521 -45.81 -23.37 -13.85
C SER A 521 -46.45 -22.69 -15.06
N GLU A 522 -47.65 -22.12 -14.94
CA GLU A 522 -48.28 -21.29 -15.97
C GLU A 522 -48.53 -19.83 -15.51
N ASN A 523 -48.41 -19.51 -14.22
CA ASN A 523 -48.69 -18.15 -13.71
C ASN A 523 -47.44 -17.36 -13.26
N VAL A 524 -46.33 -18.02 -12.89
CA VAL A 524 -45.12 -17.31 -12.41
C VAL A 524 -44.38 -16.59 -13.56
N ALA A 525 -44.44 -17.13 -14.78
CA ALA A 525 -43.87 -16.48 -15.98
C ALA A 525 -44.56 -15.14 -16.33
N GLN A 526 -45.74 -14.85 -15.76
CA GLN A 526 -46.45 -13.58 -15.97
C GLN A 526 -46.33 -12.61 -14.79
N GLN A 527 -45.86 -13.04 -13.61
CA GLN A 527 -45.77 -12.18 -12.42
C GLN A 527 -44.35 -11.68 -12.09
N GLU A 528 -43.30 -12.27 -12.64
CA GLU A 528 -41.99 -11.62 -12.66
C GLU A 528 -41.95 -10.55 -13.77
N LYS A 529 -42.56 -9.40 -13.49
CA LYS A 529 -42.18 -8.17 -14.19
C LYS A 529 -40.70 -7.92 -13.90
N MET A 530 -39.89 -8.34 -14.87
CA MET A 530 -38.49 -8.02 -15.11
C MET A 530 -38.04 -6.72 -14.42
N ASN A 531 -37.27 -6.86 -13.35
CA ASN A 531 -36.24 -5.88 -13.04
C ASN A 531 -34.96 -6.37 -13.74
N SER A 532 -34.42 -5.53 -14.62
CA SER A 532 -33.60 -5.94 -15.77
C SER A 532 -32.18 -6.45 -15.45
N GLU A 533 -31.63 -6.22 -14.26
CA GLU A 533 -30.26 -6.67 -13.93
C GLU A 533 -30.22 -8.03 -13.20
N ASP A 534 -31.11 -8.24 -12.22
CA ASP A 534 -31.12 -9.48 -11.44
C ASP A 534 -31.51 -10.71 -12.26
N SER A 535 -32.40 -10.52 -13.24
CA SER A 535 -32.83 -11.57 -14.18
C SER A 535 -31.69 -12.01 -15.12
N ILE A 536 -30.90 -11.05 -15.63
CA ILE A 536 -29.74 -11.35 -16.50
C ILE A 536 -28.65 -12.11 -15.74
N GLU A 537 -28.36 -11.71 -14.49
CA GLU A 537 -27.35 -12.42 -13.69
C GLU A 537 -27.76 -13.86 -13.34
N ILE A 538 -29.03 -14.10 -13.01
CA ILE A 538 -29.57 -15.45 -12.75
C ILE A 538 -29.47 -16.29 -14.02
N PHE A 539 -29.80 -15.71 -15.17
CA PHE A 539 -29.70 -16.34 -16.47
C PHE A 539 -28.26 -16.75 -16.83
N ILE A 540 -27.28 -15.85 -16.64
CA ILE A 540 -25.84 -16.15 -16.84
C ILE A 540 -25.36 -17.26 -15.90
N ALA A 541 -25.81 -17.26 -14.65
CA ALA A 541 -25.48 -18.30 -13.68
C ALA A 541 -26.04 -19.67 -14.11
N ARG A 542 -27.25 -19.70 -14.65
CA ARG A 542 -27.91 -20.92 -15.16
C ARG A 542 -27.19 -21.51 -16.37
N ILE A 543 -26.75 -20.67 -17.31
CA ILE A 543 -25.90 -21.12 -18.44
C ILE A 543 -24.57 -21.68 -17.95
N SER A 544 -23.94 -21.02 -16.98
CA SER A 544 -22.67 -21.47 -16.40
C SER A 544 -22.81 -22.82 -15.70
N MET A 545 -23.92 -23.05 -14.99
CA MET A 545 -24.29 -24.34 -14.40
C MET A 545 -24.38 -25.43 -15.45
N HIS A 546 -25.19 -25.26 -16.49
CA HIS A 546 -25.38 -26.28 -17.53
C HIS A 546 -24.07 -26.60 -18.27
N ARG A 547 -23.23 -25.59 -18.52
CA ARG A 547 -21.88 -25.81 -19.06
C ARG A 547 -21.01 -26.66 -18.12
N HIS A 548 -21.03 -26.38 -16.82
CA HIS A 548 -20.27 -27.16 -15.84
C HIS A 548 -20.81 -28.58 -15.65
N LEU A 549 -22.13 -28.78 -15.72
CA LEU A 549 -22.74 -30.11 -15.75
C LEU A 549 -22.34 -30.88 -17.01
N ALA A 550 -22.26 -30.23 -18.16
CA ALA A 550 -21.80 -30.88 -19.38
C ALA A 550 -20.31 -31.29 -19.33
N GLU A 551 -19.43 -30.42 -18.84
CA GLU A 551 -18.02 -30.75 -18.58
C GLU A 551 -17.90 -31.94 -17.62
N LEU A 552 -18.79 -32.00 -16.63
CA LEU A 552 -18.85 -33.04 -15.60
C LEU A 552 -19.34 -34.39 -16.13
N TYR A 553 -20.42 -34.40 -16.91
CA TYR A 553 -20.92 -35.59 -17.58
C TYR A 553 -19.90 -36.10 -18.62
N GLY A 554 -19.22 -35.20 -19.32
CA GLY A 554 -18.09 -35.53 -20.19
C GLY A 554 -16.95 -36.24 -19.43
N LYS A 555 -16.58 -35.78 -18.24
CA LYS A 555 -15.57 -36.45 -17.38
C LYS A 555 -16.02 -37.83 -16.88
N LYS A 556 -17.33 -38.01 -16.65
CA LYS A 556 -17.94 -39.29 -16.25
C LYS A 556 -18.25 -40.23 -17.43
N GLN A 557 -17.90 -39.84 -18.66
CA GLN A 557 -18.23 -40.57 -19.89
C GLN A 557 -19.74 -40.73 -20.13
N ALA A 558 -20.56 -39.89 -19.50
CA ALA A 558 -22.00 -39.79 -19.64
C ALA A 558 -22.31 -38.81 -20.78
N TYR A 559 -21.95 -39.19 -22.00
CA TYR A 559 -21.91 -38.26 -23.13
C TYR A 559 -23.31 -37.78 -23.57
N GLU A 560 -24.35 -38.59 -23.39
CA GLU A 560 -25.72 -38.21 -23.75
C GLU A 560 -26.25 -37.12 -22.82
N GLU A 561 -25.99 -37.25 -21.52
CA GLU A 561 -26.33 -36.23 -20.53
C GLU A 561 -25.49 -34.96 -20.72
N ALA A 562 -24.21 -35.10 -21.07
CA ALA A 562 -23.36 -33.95 -21.38
C ALA A 562 -23.88 -33.14 -22.57
N ILE A 563 -24.29 -33.81 -23.63
CA ILE A 563 -24.88 -33.19 -24.83
C ILE A 563 -26.22 -32.55 -24.48
N SER A 564 -27.07 -33.23 -23.71
CA SER A 564 -28.35 -32.68 -23.26
C SER A 564 -28.20 -31.39 -22.46
N GLU A 565 -27.23 -31.32 -21.55
CA GLU A 565 -26.97 -30.10 -20.77
C GLU A 565 -26.35 -28.98 -21.63
N MET A 566 -25.51 -29.31 -22.61
CA MET A 566 -25.04 -28.33 -23.61
C MET A 566 -26.20 -27.78 -24.43
N ASP A 567 -27.11 -28.64 -24.88
CA ASP A 567 -28.28 -28.23 -25.67
C ASP A 567 -29.23 -27.33 -24.87
N LYS A 568 -29.43 -27.62 -23.58
CA LYS A 568 -30.17 -26.73 -22.67
C LYS A 568 -29.51 -25.35 -22.56
N SER A 569 -28.19 -25.30 -22.38
CA SER A 569 -27.42 -24.04 -22.37
C SER A 569 -27.62 -23.23 -23.66
N ILE A 570 -27.56 -23.91 -24.80
CA ILE A 570 -27.68 -23.32 -26.14
C ILE A 570 -29.12 -22.83 -26.39
N ASN A 571 -30.13 -23.55 -25.94
CA ASN A 571 -31.53 -23.16 -26.13
C ASN A 571 -31.91 -21.99 -25.22
N LEU A 572 -31.44 -21.96 -23.97
CA LEU A 572 -31.58 -20.81 -23.08
C LEU A 572 -31.00 -19.54 -23.74
N LEU A 573 -29.79 -19.63 -24.30
CA LEU A 573 -29.16 -18.55 -25.06
C LEU A 573 -29.97 -18.07 -26.28
N LYS A 574 -30.82 -18.92 -26.87
CA LYS A 574 -31.61 -18.62 -28.07
C LYS A 574 -33.01 -18.04 -27.77
N GLU A 575 -33.65 -18.47 -26.68
CA GLU A 575 -35.06 -18.16 -26.42
C GLU A 575 -35.27 -16.88 -25.59
N GLU A 576 -34.31 -16.48 -24.75
CA GLU A 576 -34.53 -15.44 -23.72
C GLU A 576 -33.76 -14.12 -23.94
N LEU A 577 -32.97 -13.98 -25.02
CA LEU A 577 -32.20 -12.75 -25.30
C LEU A 577 -32.78 -11.97 -26.49
N PRO A 578 -33.18 -10.69 -26.32
CA PRO A 578 -33.33 -9.76 -27.44
C PRO A 578 -31.99 -9.62 -28.18
N SER A 579 -32.04 -9.46 -29.50
CA SER A 579 -30.88 -9.48 -30.40
C SER A 579 -29.77 -8.46 -30.04
N SER A 580 -30.08 -7.44 -29.24
CA SER A 580 -29.13 -6.43 -28.76
C SER A 580 -28.29 -6.82 -27.54
N THR A 581 -28.64 -7.90 -26.84
CA THR A 581 -27.97 -8.36 -25.60
C THR A 581 -27.15 -9.64 -25.82
N PHE A 582 -27.22 -10.19 -27.03
CA PHE A 582 -26.58 -11.45 -27.43
C PHE A 582 -25.12 -11.27 -27.93
N GLU A 583 -24.74 -10.06 -28.37
CA GLU A 583 -23.34 -9.68 -28.63
C GLU A 583 -22.61 -9.36 -27.32
#